data_AF-A0A1F7A5G6-F1
#
_entry.id   AF-A0A1F7A5G6-F1
#
_cell.length_a   1.000
_cell.length_b   1.000
_cell.length_c   1.000
_cell.angle_alpha   90.00
_cell.angle_beta   90.00
_cell.angle_gamma   90.00
#
_symmetry.space_group_name_H-M   'P 1'
#
loop_
_entity.id
_entity.type
_entity.pdbx_description
1 polymer ?
#
loop_
_entity_poly.entity_id
_entity_poly.type
_entity_poly.pdbx_seq_one_letter_code
_entity_poly.pdbx_strand_id
1 'polypeptide(L)'
;MEQTIPPSTEKKESQTSIQNGFVDIETMFEGMTQNEKCQVQDKIYEDYVNAMRMRNREPLEEQRFYGHFFDGGNFEQSITFGSIKDGYLLGSNVNGVFVPTHFAPSGLRQGYRLIKELMSADRPTALFITQDLVDTIQKMKGWKILPFRIKTYFRSDVIEKILVVSQWSALRKLASHHLVSIVKDKLSGMEWRASQLGEKAKNLLRHPDANADDLNGEIKAYIENNEIEDYEKEELPPRD
;
A
#
# COMPACT_ATOMS: atom_id res chain seq x y z
N MET A 1 -50.73 -37.34 -24.96
CA MET A 1 -49.57 -36.47 -25.27
C MET A 1 -49.20 -35.74 -24.00
N GLU A 2 -48.31 -36.33 -23.21
CA GLU A 2 -47.78 -35.70 -22.00
C GLU A 2 -46.73 -34.66 -22.41
N GLN A 3 -46.98 -33.40 -22.08
CA GLN A 3 -46.01 -32.33 -22.25
C GLN A 3 -45.09 -32.29 -21.02
N THR A 4 -43.87 -32.78 -21.19
CA THR A 4 -42.78 -32.60 -20.24
C THR A 4 -42.32 -31.14 -20.28
N ILE A 5 -42.54 -30.43 -19.18
CA ILE A 5 -41.99 -29.09 -18.94
C ILE A 5 -40.50 -29.27 -18.59
N PRO A 6 -39.56 -28.61 -19.29
CA PRO A 6 -38.15 -28.68 -18.97
C PRO A 6 -37.85 -27.95 -17.64
N PRO A 7 -36.91 -28.45 -16.83
CA PRO A 7 -36.56 -27.84 -15.55
C PRO A 7 -35.92 -26.47 -15.78
N SER A 8 -36.43 -25.46 -15.08
CA SER A 8 -35.88 -24.12 -15.06
C SER A 8 -34.46 -24.16 -14.50
N THR A 9 -33.50 -23.72 -15.30
CA THR A 9 -32.12 -23.46 -14.89
C THR A 9 -32.12 -22.35 -13.86
N GLU A 10 -31.97 -22.70 -12.58
CA GLU A 10 -31.66 -21.75 -11.51
C GLU A 10 -30.36 -21.02 -11.87
N LYS A 11 -30.46 -19.76 -12.24
CA LYS A 11 -29.32 -18.84 -12.24
C LYS A 11 -28.83 -18.78 -10.79
N LYS A 12 -27.63 -19.29 -10.53
CA LYS A 12 -26.88 -18.95 -9.31
C LYS A 12 -26.64 -17.44 -9.33
N GLU A 13 -27.52 -16.69 -8.69
CA GLU A 13 -27.23 -15.33 -8.27
C GLU A 13 -26.04 -15.42 -7.31
N SER A 14 -24.85 -15.10 -7.84
CA SER A 14 -23.66 -14.86 -7.05
C SER A 14 -24.02 -13.82 -5.98
N GLN A 15 -24.13 -14.29 -4.74
CA GLN A 15 -24.37 -13.47 -3.56
C GLN A 15 -23.17 -12.54 -3.36
N THR A 16 -23.16 -11.44 -4.09
CA THR A 16 -22.31 -10.30 -3.80
C THR A 16 -22.74 -9.77 -2.44
N SER A 17 -21.85 -9.86 -1.45
CA SER A 17 -22.16 -9.51 -0.07
C SER A 17 -22.70 -8.07 0.02
N ILE A 18 -23.89 -7.92 0.59
CA ILE A 18 -24.54 -6.61 0.81
C ILE A 18 -23.77 -5.78 1.86
N GLN A 19 -22.86 -6.41 2.61
CA GLN A 19 -22.06 -5.79 3.65
C GLN A 19 -20.66 -5.42 3.14
N ASN A 20 -20.15 -4.28 3.61
CA ASN A 20 -18.78 -3.87 3.32
C ASN A 20 -17.80 -4.80 4.04
N GLY A 21 -16.78 -5.25 3.32
CA GLY A 21 -15.78 -6.16 3.85
C GLY A 21 -14.43 -5.94 3.19
N PHE A 22 -13.40 -6.54 3.79
CA PHE A 22 -12.07 -6.58 3.18
C PHE A 22 -12.02 -7.70 2.15
N VAL A 23 -11.57 -7.37 0.95
CA VAL A 23 -11.37 -8.33 -0.13
C VAL A 23 -10.05 -8.05 -0.81
N ASP A 24 -9.29 -9.09 -1.14
CA ASP A 24 -8.09 -8.96 -1.96
C ASP A 24 -8.54 -8.63 -3.40
N ILE A 25 -7.88 -7.67 -4.06
CA ILE A 25 -8.36 -7.21 -5.38
C ILE A 25 -8.40 -8.35 -6.40
N GLU A 26 -7.44 -9.28 -6.33
CA GLU A 26 -7.39 -10.44 -7.21
C GLU A 26 -8.62 -11.36 -7.02
N THR A 27 -9.03 -11.57 -5.77
CA THR A 27 -10.16 -12.45 -5.44
C THR A 27 -11.51 -11.75 -5.64
N MET A 28 -11.54 -10.42 -5.68
CA MET A 28 -12.76 -9.62 -5.85
C MET A 28 -13.52 -9.96 -7.14
N PHE A 29 -12.81 -10.43 -8.17
CA PHE A 29 -13.38 -10.76 -9.47
C PHE A 29 -13.54 -12.27 -9.70
N GLU A 30 -13.31 -13.10 -8.68
CA GLU A 30 -13.47 -14.55 -8.79
C GLU A 30 -14.90 -14.91 -9.21
N GLY A 31 -15.01 -15.74 -10.24
CA GLY A 31 -16.29 -16.16 -10.80
C GLY A 31 -16.97 -15.15 -11.72
N MET A 32 -16.39 -13.95 -11.91
CA MET A 32 -16.87 -12.99 -12.92
C MET A 32 -16.32 -13.32 -14.30
N THR A 33 -17.12 -13.06 -15.33
CA THR A 33 -16.63 -13.00 -16.71
C THR A 33 -15.73 -11.77 -16.91
N GLN A 34 -14.90 -11.78 -17.96
CA GLN A 34 -14.04 -10.64 -18.27
C GLN A 34 -14.84 -9.34 -18.48
N ASN A 35 -16.03 -9.43 -19.10
CA ASN A 35 -16.87 -8.26 -19.31
C ASN A 35 -17.44 -7.70 -17.99
N GLU A 36 -17.88 -8.58 -17.07
CA GLU A 36 -18.33 -8.15 -15.74
C GLU A 36 -17.20 -7.53 -14.94
N LYS A 37 -15.99 -8.11 -15.00
CA LYS A 37 -14.78 -7.54 -14.39
C LYS A 37 -14.53 -6.12 -14.89
N CYS A 38 -14.51 -5.91 -16.21
CA CYS A 38 -14.33 -4.57 -16.79
C CYS A 38 -15.40 -3.60 -16.30
N GLN A 39 -16.69 -3.98 -16.32
CA GLN A 39 -17.78 -3.13 -15.85
C GLN A 39 -17.63 -2.70 -14.39
N VAL A 40 -17.17 -3.62 -13.51
CA VAL A 40 -16.92 -3.29 -12.11
C VAL A 40 -15.72 -2.36 -11.95
N GLN A 41 -14.63 -2.60 -12.69
CA GLN A 41 -13.43 -1.75 -12.68
C GLN A 41 -13.75 -0.33 -13.16
N ASP A 42 -14.48 -0.22 -14.28
CA ASP A 42 -14.93 1.06 -14.85
C ASP A 42 -15.78 1.83 -13.85
N LYS A 43 -16.72 1.14 -13.18
CA LYS A 43 -17.56 1.75 -12.15
C LYS A 43 -16.76 2.28 -10.96
N ILE A 44 -15.73 1.54 -10.53
CA ILE A 44 -14.84 1.97 -9.45
C ILE A 44 -14.04 3.21 -9.87
N TYR A 45 -13.53 3.22 -11.10
CA TYR A 45 -12.80 4.36 -11.62
C TYR A 45 -13.70 5.60 -11.77
N GLU A 46 -14.92 5.45 -12.25
CA GLU A 46 -15.92 6.54 -12.30
C GLU A 46 -16.20 7.13 -10.92
N ASP A 47 -16.42 6.28 -9.90
CA ASP A 47 -16.67 6.73 -8.52
C ASP A 47 -15.45 7.47 -7.95
N TYR A 48 -14.24 6.98 -8.24
CA TYR A 48 -13.01 7.67 -7.89
C TYR A 48 -12.90 9.05 -8.56
N VAL A 49 -13.13 9.12 -9.87
CA VAL A 49 -13.10 10.37 -10.63
C VAL A 49 -14.10 11.38 -10.06
N ASN A 50 -15.31 10.93 -9.73
CA ASN A 50 -16.34 11.76 -9.12
C ASN A 50 -15.90 12.27 -7.74
N ALA A 51 -15.35 11.42 -6.88
CA ALA A 51 -14.84 11.81 -5.57
C ALA A 51 -13.68 12.82 -5.66
N MET A 52 -12.80 12.69 -6.65
CA MET A 52 -11.72 13.64 -6.89
C MET A 52 -12.24 15.00 -7.35
N ARG A 53 -13.19 15.01 -8.30
CA ARG A 53 -13.84 16.23 -8.80
C ARG A 53 -14.59 16.98 -7.70
N MET A 54 -15.29 16.27 -6.81
CA MET A 54 -15.97 16.88 -5.66
C MET A 54 -15.01 17.64 -4.73
N ARG A 55 -13.73 17.27 -4.72
CA ARG A 55 -12.67 17.92 -3.93
C ARG A 55 -11.86 18.94 -4.73
N ASN A 56 -12.29 19.27 -5.95
CA ASN A 56 -11.58 20.10 -6.90
C ASN A 56 -10.14 19.59 -7.16
N ARG A 57 -9.99 18.27 -7.30
CA ARG A 57 -8.72 17.62 -7.59
C ARG A 57 -8.79 16.86 -8.91
N GLU A 58 -7.67 16.84 -9.61
CA GLU A 58 -7.55 16.08 -10.84
C GLU A 58 -7.35 14.59 -10.53
N PRO A 59 -8.18 13.70 -11.10
CA PRO A 59 -8.03 12.26 -10.91
C PRO A 59 -6.74 11.76 -11.56
N LEU A 60 -6.26 10.60 -11.10
CA LEU A 60 -5.24 9.87 -11.85
C LEU A 60 -5.76 9.52 -13.24
N GLU A 61 -4.85 9.54 -14.21
CA GLU A 61 -5.12 8.97 -15.53
C GLU A 61 -5.57 7.52 -15.39
N GLU A 62 -6.56 7.15 -16.20
CA GLU A 62 -7.20 5.83 -16.18
C GLU A 62 -6.18 4.70 -16.22
N GLN A 63 -5.29 4.70 -17.22
CA GLN A 63 -4.26 3.67 -17.36
C GLN A 63 -3.37 3.54 -16.11
N ARG A 64 -3.06 4.65 -15.42
CA ARG A 64 -2.27 4.61 -14.18
C ARG A 64 -3.07 4.05 -13.02
N PHE A 65 -4.36 4.37 -12.94
CA PHE A 65 -5.25 3.84 -11.92
C PHE A 65 -5.39 2.31 -12.05
N TYR A 66 -5.65 1.82 -13.27
CA TYR A 66 -5.76 0.38 -13.54
C TYR A 66 -4.44 -0.33 -13.31
N GLY A 67 -3.34 0.25 -13.81
CA GLY A 67 -1.99 -0.25 -13.58
C GLY A 67 -1.69 -0.43 -12.08
N HIS A 68 -2.07 0.56 -11.26
CA HIS A 68 -1.79 0.53 -9.83
C HIS A 68 -2.59 -0.52 -9.06
N PHE A 69 -3.87 -0.74 -9.41
CA PHE A 69 -4.76 -1.59 -8.61
C PHE A 69 -5.07 -2.95 -9.22
N PHE A 70 -5.19 -3.03 -10.54
CA PHE A 70 -5.76 -4.20 -11.22
C PHE A 70 -4.74 -4.97 -12.05
N ASP A 71 -3.62 -4.34 -12.42
CA ASP A 71 -2.60 -4.95 -13.28
C ASP A 71 -1.27 -5.23 -12.55
N GLY A 72 -1.31 -5.36 -11.22
CA GLY A 72 -0.16 -5.78 -10.42
C GLY A 72 0.93 -4.71 -10.22
N GLY A 73 0.64 -3.44 -10.49
CA GLY A 73 1.60 -2.34 -10.31
C GLY A 73 1.87 -1.92 -8.85
N ASN A 74 1.42 -2.70 -7.86
CA ASN A 74 1.65 -2.44 -6.44
C ASN A 74 2.59 -3.50 -5.86
N PHE A 75 3.62 -3.06 -5.15
CA PHE A 75 4.56 -3.96 -4.46
C PHE A 75 3.92 -4.65 -3.26
N GLU A 76 2.98 -3.95 -2.60
CA GLU A 76 2.21 -4.49 -1.48
C GLU A 76 0.91 -5.10 -1.99
N GLN A 77 0.41 -6.11 -1.28
CA GLN A 77 -0.87 -6.74 -1.60
C GLN A 77 -2.00 -5.69 -1.64
N SER A 78 -2.58 -5.50 -2.82
CA SER A 78 -3.70 -4.58 -3.02
C SER A 78 -5.00 -5.17 -2.47
N ILE A 79 -5.64 -4.41 -1.59
CA ILE A 79 -6.88 -4.80 -0.91
C ILE A 79 -7.93 -3.69 -1.04
N THR A 80 -9.19 -4.08 -1.03
CA THR A 80 -10.32 -3.14 -0.97
C THR A 80 -11.11 -3.31 0.31
N PHE A 81 -11.80 -2.25 0.70
CA PHE A 81 -12.87 -2.28 1.68
C PHE A 81 -14.11 -1.61 1.10
N GLY A 82 -15.23 -2.33 1.03
CA GLY A 82 -16.48 -1.76 0.54
C GLY A 82 -17.37 -2.79 -0.14
N SER A 83 -18.27 -2.29 -0.98
CA SER A 83 -19.24 -3.09 -1.74
C SER A 83 -19.72 -2.31 -2.96
N ILE A 84 -20.32 -2.99 -3.94
CA ILE A 84 -20.87 -2.34 -5.16
C ILE A 84 -21.88 -1.23 -4.79
N LYS A 85 -22.63 -1.42 -3.71
CA LYS A 85 -23.63 -0.45 -3.24
C LYS A 85 -23.00 0.84 -2.69
N ASP A 86 -21.89 0.72 -2.00
CA ASP A 86 -21.27 1.81 -1.23
C ASP A 86 -20.07 2.43 -1.94
N GLY A 87 -19.56 1.73 -2.95
CA GLY A 87 -18.24 1.98 -3.51
C GLY A 87 -17.16 1.35 -2.65
N TYR A 88 -15.92 1.74 -2.92
CA TYR A 88 -14.74 1.08 -2.37
C TYR A 88 -13.70 2.09 -1.86
N LEU A 89 -13.01 1.68 -0.80
CA LEU A 89 -11.70 2.19 -0.43
C LEU A 89 -10.66 1.21 -0.97
N LEU A 90 -9.70 1.72 -1.73
CA LEU A 90 -8.63 0.92 -2.31
C LEU A 90 -7.30 1.29 -1.67
N GLY A 91 -6.45 0.30 -1.43
CA GLY A 91 -5.14 0.51 -0.86
C GLY A 91 -4.35 -0.77 -0.67
N SER A 92 -3.46 -0.76 0.31
CA SER A 92 -2.51 -1.84 0.54
C SER A 92 -2.66 -2.46 1.92
N ASN A 93 -2.33 -3.75 2.01
CA ASN A 93 -2.17 -4.46 3.27
C ASN A 93 -0.71 -4.36 3.74
N VAL A 94 -0.41 -3.45 4.66
CA VAL A 94 0.93 -3.26 5.21
C VAL A 94 1.01 -3.94 6.58
N ASN A 95 1.63 -5.11 6.65
CA ASN A 95 1.79 -5.89 7.89
C ASN A 95 0.46 -6.09 8.66
N GLY A 96 -0.61 -6.44 7.93
CA GLY A 96 -1.94 -6.65 8.51
C GLY A 96 -2.64 -5.36 8.94
N VAL A 97 -2.24 -4.21 8.40
CA VAL A 97 -2.91 -2.91 8.52
C VAL A 97 -3.38 -2.49 7.13
N PHE A 98 -4.65 -2.13 7.02
CA PHE A 98 -5.16 -1.54 5.79
C PHE A 98 -4.73 -0.07 5.71
N VAL A 99 -4.06 0.29 4.62
CA VAL A 99 -3.64 1.66 4.30
C VAL A 99 -4.33 2.07 2.99
N PRO A 100 -5.53 2.68 3.04
CA PRO A 100 -6.20 3.16 1.84
C PRO A 100 -5.42 4.31 1.21
N THR A 101 -5.28 4.24 -0.12
CA THR A 101 -4.63 5.26 -0.94
C THR A 101 -5.64 5.99 -1.83
N HIS A 102 -6.73 5.33 -2.21
CA HIS A 102 -7.76 5.88 -3.09
C HIS A 102 -9.16 5.65 -2.53
N PHE A 103 -10.03 6.63 -2.76
CA PHE A 103 -11.41 6.60 -2.30
C PHE A 103 -12.37 6.72 -3.49
N ALA A 104 -13.16 5.67 -3.70
CA ALA A 104 -14.14 5.55 -4.77
C ALA A 104 -15.53 5.25 -4.20
N PRO A 105 -16.09 6.11 -3.33
CA PRO A 105 -17.43 5.91 -2.80
C PRO A 105 -18.47 6.19 -3.89
N SER A 106 -19.58 5.46 -3.86
CA SER A 106 -20.71 5.70 -4.78
C SER A 106 -21.44 7.03 -4.53
N GLY A 107 -21.11 7.72 -3.43
CA GLY A 107 -21.61 9.04 -3.09
C GLY A 107 -21.11 9.52 -1.72
N LEU A 108 -21.37 10.78 -1.37
CA LEU A 108 -20.87 11.38 -0.12
C LEU A 108 -21.35 10.64 1.14
N ARG A 109 -22.63 10.23 1.16
CA ARG A 109 -23.22 9.50 2.29
C ARG A 109 -22.59 8.12 2.43
N GLN A 110 -22.35 7.45 1.32
CA GLN A 110 -21.70 6.15 1.27
C GLN A 110 -20.25 6.24 1.70
N GLY A 111 -19.54 7.31 1.29
CA GLY A 111 -18.20 7.57 1.78
C GLY A 111 -18.14 7.74 3.30
N TYR A 112 -19.07 8.51 3.88
CA TYR A 112 -19.16 8.62 5.34
C TYR A 112 -19.43 7.27 6.01
N ARG A 113 -20.30 6.44 5.42
CA ARG A 113 -20.58 5.08 5.91
C ARG A 113 -19.35 4.18 5.87
N LEU A 114 -18.62 4.15 4.75
CA LEU A 114 -17.39 3.37 4.59
C LEU A 114 -16.35 3.71 5.68
N ILE A 115 -16.08 5.01 5.89
CA ILE A 115 -15.13 5.45 6.92
C ILE A 115 -15.62 5.11 8.33
N LYS A 116 -16.93 5.22 8.58
CA LYS A 116 -17.51 4.87 9.87
C LYS A 116 -17.42 3.36 10.15
N GLU A 117 -17.67 2.52 9.16
CA GLU A 117 -17.62 1.05 9.29
C GLU A 117 -16.19 0.53 9.43
N LEU A 118 -15.22 1.15 8.75
CA LEU A 118 -13.79 0.85 8.91
C LEU A 118 -13.30 0.97 10.35
N MET A 119 -13.86 1.89 11.13
CA MET A 119 -13.48 2.07 12.53
C MET A 119 -13.75 0.81 13.37
N SER A 120 -14.84 0.11 13.07
CA SER A 120 -15.27 -1.11 13.75
C SER A 120 -14.86 -2.40 13.04
N ALA A 121 -14.14 -2.30 11.92
CA ALA A 121 -13.75 -3.47 11.16
C ALA A 121 -12.63 -4.24 11.86
N ASP A 122 -12.57 -5.56 11.62
CA ASP A 122 -11.61 -6.46 12.30
C ASP A 122 -10.15 -6.14 11.98
N ARG A 123 -9.89 -5.54 10.81
CA ARG A 123 -8.54 -5.15 10.38
C ARG A 123 -8.21 -3.73 10.84
N PRO A 124 -7.08 -3.52 11.56
CA PRO A 124 -6.59 -2.17 11.87
C PRO A 124 -6.40 -1.37 10.58
N THR A 125 -6.78 -0.09 10.60
CA THR A 125 -6.70 0.80 9.45
C THR A 125 -5.92 2.05 9.81
N ALA A 126 -5.11 2.53 8.87
CA ALA A 126 -4.32 3.75 8.98
C ALA A 126 -4.57 4.66 7.78
N LEU A 127 -5.05 5.87 8.06
CA LEU A 127 -5.38 6.89 7.07
C LEU A 127 -4.30 7.97 7.08
N PHE A 128 -3.72 8.28 5.92
CA PHE A 128 -2.84 9.43 5.72
C PHE A 128 -3.60 10.51 4.98
N ILE A 129 -4.19 11.44 5.73
CA ILE A 129 -5.25 12.30 5.23
C ILE A 129 -4.99 13.78 5.53
N THR A 130 -5.59 14.65 4.73
CA THR A 130 -5.50 16.10 4.89
C THR A 130 -6.39 16.60 6.04
N GLN A 131 -6.11 17.80 6.57
CA GLN A 131 -6.78 18.37 7.74
C GLN A 131 -8.32 18.47 7.59
N ASP A 132 -8.81 18.81 6.39
CA ASP A 132 -10.25 18.84 6.06
C ASP A 132 -10.95 17.50 6.36
N LEU A 133 -10.29 16.38 6.06
CA LEU A 133 -10.83 15.05 6.31
C LEU A 133 -10.67 14.65 7.78
N VAL A 134 -9.60 15.07 8.45
CA VAL A 134 -9.45 14.93 9.92
C VAL A 134 -10.61 15.61 10.64
N ASP A 135 -10.99 16.81 10.20
CA ASP A 135 -12.07 17.58 10.82
C ASP A 135 -13.45 16.90 10.68
N THR A 136 -13.59 16.05 9.67
CA THR A 136 -14.76 15.20 9.46
C THR A 136 -14.69 13.94 10.32
N ILE A 137 -13.53 13.29 10.37
CA ILE A 137 -13.32 12.02 11.08
C ILE A 137 -13.33 12.20 12.60
N GLN A 138 -12.86 13.33 13.13
CA GLN A 138 -12.90 13.60 14.58
C GLN A 138 -14.32 13.57 15.16
N LYS A 139 -15.35 13.79 14.33
CA LYS A 139 -16.76 13.70 14.72
C LYS A 139 -17.23 12.25 14.87
N MET A 140 -16.47 11.29 14.33
CA MET A 140 -16.72 9.85 14.47
C MET A 140 -15.94 9.32 15.68
N LYS A 141 -16.64 8.87 16.71
CA LYS A 141 -16.01 8.27 17.88
C LYS A 141 -15.18 7.04 17.47
N GLY A 142 -13.98 6.93 18.03
CA GLY A 142 -13.12 5.76 17.88
C GLY A 142 -11.88 5.95 17.02
N TRP A 143 -11.79 7.00 16.21
CA TRP A 143 -10.54 7.31 15.51
C TRP A 143 -9.50 7.94 16.44
N LYS A 144 -8.22 7.59 16.24
CA LYS A 144 -7.08 8.12 17.01
C LYS A 144 -6.27 8.99 16.06
N ILE A 145 -6.33 10.30 16.28
CA ILE A 145 -5.58 11.29 15.49
C ILE A 145 -4.22 11.42 16.14
N LEU A 146 -3.16 11.17 15.37
CA LEU A 146 -1.80 11.31 15.88
C LEU A 146 -1.26 12.72 15.61
N PRO A 147 -0.34 13.23 16.46
CA PRO A 147 0.25 14.55 16.27
C PRO A 147 1.27 14.61 15.11
N PHE A 148 1.50 13.49 14.42
CA PHE A 148 2.48 13.39 13.33
C PHE A 148 1.92 13.98 12.04
N ARG A 149 2.67 14.92 11.47
CA ARG A 149 2.41 15.56 10.19
C ARG A 149 3.47 15.12 9.19
N ILE A 150 3.05 14.57 8.08
CA ILE A 150 3.93 14.09 7.00
C ILE A 150 3.68 14.97 5.78
N LYS A 151 4.74 15.59 5.27
CA LYS A 151 4.69 16.32 4.01
C LYS A 151 4.89 15.31 2.88
N THR A 152 3.96 15.29 1.94
CA THR A 152 4.04 14.47 0.72
C THR A 152 3.92 15.36 -0.49
N TYR A 153 4.66 15.05 -1.55
CA TYR A 153 4.51 15.74 -2.82
C TYR A 153 3.39 15.07 -3.63
N PHE A 154 2.46 15.86 -4.13
CA PHE A 154 1.44 15.41 -5.06
C PHE A 154 1.32 16.44 -6.17
N ARG A 155 1.72 16.08 -7.40
CA ARG A 155 1.69 16.95 -8.58
C ARG A 155 2.37 18.31 -8.35
N SER A 156 3.58 18.26 -7.79
CA SER A 156 4.41 19.43 -7.44
C SER A 156 3.93 20.27 -6.26
N ASP A 157 2.77 19.98 -5.69
CA ASP A 157 2.31 20.61 -4.45
C ASP A 157 2.75 19.82 -3.22
N VAL A 158 3.18 20.55 -2.18
CA VAL A 158 3.42 19.96 -0.86
C VAL A 158 2.09 19.83 -0.13
N ILE A 159 1.64 18.59 0.04
CA ILE A 159 0.44 18.26 0.80
C ILE A 159 0.84 17.71 2.15
N GLU A 160 0.43 18.40 3.21
CA GLU A 160 0.53 17.89 4.58
C GLU A 160 -0.57 16.87 4.86
N LYS A 161 -0.16 15.70 5.34
CA LYS A 161 -1.04 14.60 5.75
C LYS A 161 -0.84 14.30 7.23
N ILE A 162 -1.94 13.96 7.89
CA ILE A 162 -2.00 13.56 9.28
C ILE A 162 -2.32 12.08 9.31
N LEU A 163 -1.61 11.35 10.17
CA LEU A 163 -1.89 9.94 10.41
C LEU A 163 -3.06 9.80 11.38
N VAL A 164 -4.08 9.06 10.97
CA VAL A 164 -5.23 8.71 11.80
C VAL A 164 -5.42 7.21 11.78
N VAL A 165 -5.58 6.58 12.95
CA VAL A 165 -5.70 5.11 13.04
C VAL A 165 -6.99 4.67 13.70
N SER A 166 -7.56 3.56 13.24
CA SER A 166 -8.76 2.98 13.87
C SER A 166 -8.42 2.29 15.19
N GLN A 167 -7.20 1.76 15.33
CA GLN A 167 -6.72 1.03 16.49
C GLN A 167 -5.24 1.34 16.75
N TRP A 168 -4.81 1.40 18.02
CA TRP A 168 -3.40 1.61 18.38
C TRP A 168 -2.46 0.52 17.85
N SER A 169 -2.99 -0.70 17.67
CA SER A 169 -2.28 -1.83 17.06
C SER A 169 -1.77 -1.51 15.64
N ALA A 170 -2.45 -0.63 14.89
CA ALA A 170 -2.01 -0.19 13.57
C ALA A 170 -0.64 0.48 13.62
N LEU A 171 -0.42 1.39 14.59
CA LEU A 171 0.86 2.09 14.74
C LEU A 171 2.00 1.11 15.00
N ARG A 172 1.82 0.17 15.93
CA ARG A 172 2.83 -0.84 16.26
C ARG A 172 3.18 -1.70 15.04
N LYS A 173 2.17 -2.14 14.28
CA LYS A 173 2.36 -2.96 13.08
C LYS A 173 3.09 -2.18 11.97
N LEU A 174 2.72 -0.93 11.72
CA LEU A 174 3.39 -0.07 10.73
C LEU A 174 4.83 0.24 11.13
N ALA A 175 5.08 0.58 12.39
CA ALA A 175 6.43 0.83 12.88
C ALA A 175 7.31 -0.43 12.77
N SER A 176 6.77 -1.60 13.13
CA SER A 176 7.48 -2.88 13.01
C SER A 176 7.80 -3.21 11.54
N HIS A 177 6.89 -2.90 10.62
CA HIS A 177 7.12 -3.08 9.19
C HIS A 177 8.30 -2.25 8.68
N HIS A 178 8.34 -0.96 9.03
CA HIS A 178 9.44 -0.08 8.64
C HIS A 178 10.78 -0.49 9.24
N LEU A 179 10.80 -0.93 10.50
CA LEU A 179 12.03 -1.46 11.10
C LEU A 179 12.53 -2.70 10.36
N VAL A 180 11.63 -3.62 10.01
CA VAL A 180 11.97 -4.81 9.23
C VAL A 180 12.47 -4.44 7.83
N SER A 181 11.85 -3.46 7.16
CA SER A 181 12.31 -3.03 5.82
C SER A 181 13.71 -2.41 5.89
N ILE A 182 13.96 -1.52 6.86
CA ILE A 182 15.28 -0.91 7.06
C ILE A 182 16.34 -1.99 7.36
N VAL A 183 16.03 -2.96 8.23
CA VAL A 183 16.95 -4.05 8.53
C VAL A 183 17.20 -4.92 7.30
N LYS A 184 16.17 -5.25 6.51
CA LYS A 184 16.32 -6.02 5.27
C LYS A 184 17.17 -5.29 4.23
N ASP A 185 16.96 -3.99 4.05
CA ASP A 185 17.73 -3.18 3.10
C ASP A 185 19.20 -3.11 3.54
N LYS A 186 19.46 -2.93 4.84
CA LYS A 186 20.82 -2.98 5.40
C LYS A 186 21.48 -4.35 5.21
N LEU A 187 20.76 -5.44 5.52
CA LEU A 187 21.26 -6.81 5.33
C LEU A 187 21.56 -7.10 3.86
N SER A 188 20.69 -6.70 2.93
CA SER A 188 20.90 -6.88 1.49
C SER A 188 22.12 -6.10 1.01
N GLY A 189 22.33 -4.88 1.52
CA GLY A 189 23.54 -4.11 1.29
C GLY A 189 24.79 -4.82 1.81
N MET A 190 24.74 -5.39 3.01
CA MET A 190 25.83 -6.18 3.58
C MET A 190 26.14 -7.44 2.76
N GLU A 191 25.12 -8.17 2.31
CA GLU A 191 25.28 -9.36 1.47
C GLU A 191 25.94 -9.04 0.13
N TRP A 192 25.49 -7.97 -0.55
CA TRP A 192 26.10 -7.51 -1.79
C TRP A 192 27.57 -7.12 -1.58
N ARG A 193 27.85 -6.35 -0.52
CA ARG A 193 29.20 -5.91 -0.15
C ARG A 193 30.12 -7.09 0.17
N ALA A 194 29.65 -8.09 0.93
CA ALA A 194 30.38 -9.32 1.21
C ALA A 194 30.65 -10.14 -0.07
N SER A 195 29.69 -10.18 -0.99
CA SER A 195 29.88 -10.83 -2.29
C SER A 195 30.95 -10.13 -3.13
N GLN A 196 31.00 -8.80 -3.15
CA GLN A 196 32.05 -8.03 -3.84
C GLN A 196 33.43 -8.30 -3.23
N LEU A 197 33.54 -8.33 -1.91
CA LEU A 197 34.78 -8.68 -1.21
C LEU A 197 35.23 -10.11 -1.56
N GLY A 198 34.30 -11.06 -1.60
CA GLY A 198 34.58 -12.44 -1.99
C GLY A 198 35.10 -12.56 -3.43
N GLU A 199 34.52 -11.83 -4.39
CA GLU A 199 34.99 -11.82 -5.77
C GLU A 199 36.36 -11.13 -5.92
N LYS A 200 36.59 -10.03 -5.20
CA LYS A 200 37.91 -9.39 -5.14
C LYS A 200 38.97 -10.33 -4.56
N ALA A 201 38.67 -10.99 -3.45
CA ALA A 201 39.56 -11.97 -2.83
C ALA A 201 39.89 -13.12 -3.79
N LYS A 202 38.89 -13.68 -4.50
CA LYS A 202 39.13 -14.69 -5.54
C LYS A 202 40.04 -14.20 -6.64
N ASN A 203 39.89 -12.95 -7.09
CA ASN A 203 40.73 -12.37 -8.14
C ASN A 203 42.17 -12.13 -7.66
N LEU A 204 42.36 -11.67 -6.43
CA LEU A 204 43.68 -11.53 -5.83
C LEU A 204 44.38 -12.89 -5.71
N LEU A 205 43.68 -13.91 -5.19
CA LEU A 205 44.23 -15.27 -5.05
C LEU A 205 44.55 -15.97 -6.38
N ARG A 206 44.15 -15.42 -7.53
CA ARG A 206 44.54 -15.91 -8.85
C ARG A 206 45.90 -15.38 -9.32
N HIS A 207 46.44 -14.35 -8.68
CA HIS A 207 47.77 -13.85 -9.01
C HIS A 207 48.87 -14.80 -8.47
N PRO A 208 49.90 -15.13 -9.27
CA PRO A 208 50.97 -16.05 -8.85
C PRO A 208 51.74 -15.59 -7.60
N ASP A 209 51.79 -14.27 -7.39
CA ASP A 209 52.54 -13.62 -6.31
C ASP A 209 51.66 -13.20 -5.12
N ALA A 210 50.37 -13.56 -5.14
CA ALA A 210 49.43 -13.17 -4.10
C ALA A 210 49.77 -13.82 -2.76
N ASN A 211 49.73 -13.02 -1.69
CA ASN A 211 50.02 -13.49 -0.35
C ASN A 211 48.90 -13.08 0.64
N ALA A 212 49.03 -13.53 1.89
CA ALA A 212 48.01 -13.30 2.91
C ALA A 212 47.83 -11.82 3.29
N ASP A 213 48.85 -10.99 3.07
CA ASP A 213 48.81 -9.57 3.41
C ASP A 213 47.94 -8.78 2.41
N ASP A 214 47.89 -9.21 1.15
CA ASP A 214 47.04 -8.62 0.11
C ASP A 214 45.54 -8.79 0.45
N LEU A 215 45.18 -9.96 1.01
CA LEU A 215 43.81 -10.25 1.45
C LEU A 215 43.46 -9.49 2.74
N ASN A 216 44.40 -9.42 3.68
CA ASN A 216 44.22 -8.66 4.93
C ASN A 216 44.02 -7.16 4.66
N GLY A 217 44.71 -6.60 3.66
CA GLY A 217 44.54 -5.21 3.23
C GLY A 217 43.11 -4.90 2.77
N GLU A 218 42.52 -5.74 1.92
CA GLU A 218 41.14 -5.54 1.44
C GLU A 218 40.10 -5.78 2.54
N ILE A 219 40.30 -6.77 3.42
CA ILE A 219 39.39 -7.01 4.56
C ILE A 219 39.44 -5.82 5.53
N LYS A 220 40.63 -5.28 5.81
CA LYS A 220 40.79 -4.13 6.69
C LYS A 220 40.16 -2.87 6.10
N ALA A 221 40.41 -2.59 4.82
CA ALA A 221 39.77 -1.49 4.10
C ALA A 221 38.24 -1.62 4.06
N TYR A 222 37.71 -2.85 4.00
CA TYR A 222 36.29 -3.10 4.09
C TYR A 222 35.74 -2.73 5.48
N ILE A 223 36.37 -3.19 6.56
CA ILE A 223 35.93 -2.91 7.93
C ILE A 223 35.96 -1.40 8.19
N GLU A 224 37.07 -0.73 7.85
CA GLU A 224 37.27 0.71 8.09
C GLU A 224 36.29 1.59 7.31
N ASN A 225 35.95 1.24 6.06
CA ASN A 225 34.98 2.01 5.27
C ASN A 225 33.52 1.76 5.68
N ASN A 226 33.21 0.66 6.39
CA ASN A 226 31.85 0.37 6.86
C ASN A 226 31.56 0.96 8.26
N GLU A 227 32.56 1.27 9.08
CA GLU A 227 32.35 1.95 10.38
C GLU A 227 32.03 3.45 10.24
N ILE A 228 32.40 4.08 9.11
CA ILE A 228 32.26 5.53 8.89
C ILE A 228 30.86 5.92 8.35
N GLU A 229 30.18 5.04 7.59
CA GLU A 229 28.87 5.38 7.01
C GLU A 229 27.68 5.30 7.99
N ASP A 230 27.80 4.60 9.13
CA ASP A 230 26.70 4.42 10.09
C ASP A 230 26.48 5.63 11.03
N TYR A 231 27.34 6.65 11.00
CA TYR A 231 27.24 7.83 11.89
C TYR A 231 27.02 9.19 11.22
N GLU A 232 27.29 9.37 9.91
CA GLU A 232 27.38 10.72 9.31
C GLU A 232 26.28 11.12 8.32
N LYS A 233 25.25 10.29 8.05
CA LYS A 233 24.18 10.63 7.07
C LYS A 233 22.81 10.95 7.67
N GLU A 234 22.76 11.67 8.79
CA GLU A 234 21.59 12.51 9.14
C GLU A 234 21.88 13.97 8.73
N GLU A 235 22.17 14.22 7.46
CA GLU A 235 22.03 15.57 6.93
C GLU A 235 20.53 15.87 6.81
N LEU A 236 20.04 16.71 7.73
CA LEU A 236 18.74 17.36 7.60
C LEU A 236 18.65 18.00 6.20
N PRO A 237 17.56 17.81 5.44
CA PRO A 237 17.45 18.36 4.10
C PRO A 237 17.60 19.89 4.15
N PRO A 238 18.20 20.49 3.10
CA PRO A 238 18.41 21.93 3.04
C PRO A 238 17.07 22.65 3.18
N ARG A 239 17.07 23.69 4.02
CA ARG A 239 15.93 24.58 4.20
C ARG A 239 15.92 25.58 3.03
N ASP A 240 15.00 25.37 2.11
CA ASP A 240 14.52 26.41 1.18
C ASP A 240 13.14 26.92 1.65
#